data_AF-A0A538GQ26-F1
#
_entry.id   AF-A0A538GQ26-F1
#
_cell.length_a   1.000
_cell.length_b   1.000
_cell.length_c   1.000
_cell.angle_alpha   90.00
_cell.angle_beta   90.00
_cell.angle_gamma   90.00
#
_symmetry.space_group_name_H-M   'P 1'
#
loop_
_entity.id
_entity.type
_entity.pdbx_description
1 polymer ?
#
loop_
_entity_poly.entity_id
_entity_poly.type
_entity_poly.pdbx_seq_one_letter_code
_entity_poly.pdbx_strand_id
1 'polypeptide(L)' 'SFDAYLKFIEDDFLGGRRLNPRTDGRPDRRPDVREKERVLGDLRKDFDFAQTPRRPLLLPLRPG' A
#
# COMPACT_ATOMS: atom_id res chain seq x y z
N SER A 1 -6.91 2.12 -5.73
CA SER A 1 -5.99 1.93 -6.88
C SER A 1 -4.76 1.16 -6.40
N PHE A 2 -3.97 0.61 -7.31
CA PHE A 2 -2.74 -0.17 -7.02
C PHE A 2 -1.66 0.64 -6.26
N ASP A 3 -1.63 1.96 -6.44
CA ASP A 3 -0.56 2.82 -5.91
C ASP A 3 -0.60 3.02 -4.39
N ALA A 4 -1.77 2.86 -3.76
CA ALA A 4 -1.88 3.05 -2.31
C ALA A 4 -1.28 1.88 -1.52
N TYR A 5 -1.20 0.67 -2.12
CA TYR A 5 -0.49 -0.46 -1.54
C TYR A 5 1.02 -0.22 -1.48
N LEU A 6 1.59 0.46 -2.49
CA LEU A 6 3.02 0.75 -2.51
C LEU A 6 3.40 1.74 -1.39
N LYS A 7 2.62 2.81 -1.24
CA LYS A 7 2.78 3.79 -0.16
C LYS A 7 2.72 3.15 1.23
N PHE A 8 1.78 2.22 1.44
CA PHE A 8 1.65 1.49 2.70
C PHE A 8 2.89 0.66 3.02
N ILE A 9 3.43 -0.07 2.03
CA ILE A 9 4.66 -0.86 2.20
C ILE A 9 5.86 0.04 2.51
N GLU A 10 6.00 1.18 1.84
CA GLU A 10 7.09 2.12 2.10
C GLU A 10 6.99 2.78 3.49
N ASP A 11 5.78 3.11 3.94
CA ASP A 11 5.55 3.68 5.27
C ASP A 11 5.93 2.70 6.39
N ASP A 12 5.50 1.44 6.27
CA ASP A 12 5.70 0.44 7.33
C ASP A 12 7.10 -0.21 7.29
N PHE A 13 7.69 -0.42 6.09
CA PHE A 13 8.93 -1.20 5.94
C PHE A 13 10.15 -0.38 5.54
N LEU A 14 9.98 0.82 5.01
CA LEU A 14 11.09 1.73 4.66
C LEU A 14 11.14 2.97 5.56
N GLY A 15 10.37 2.99 6.66
CA GLY A 15 10.29 4.12 7.58
C GLY A 15 9.78 5.40 6.93
N GLY A 16 8.88 5.28 5.93
CA GLY A 16 8.35 6.40 5.17
C GLY A 16 9.27 6.94 4.08
N ARG A 17 10.41 6.26 3.81
CA ARG A 17 11.30 6.63 2.71
C ARG A 17 10.66 6.25 1.38
N ARG A 18 10.52 7.24 0.49
CA ARG A 18 10.06 7.05 -0.89
C ARG A 18 11.22 6.61 -1.77
N LEU A 19 10.94 5.66 -2.67
CA LEU A 19 11.88 5.32 -3.73
C LEU A 19 11.98 6.52 -4.70
N ASN A 20 13.19 6.95 -4.99
CA ASN A 20 13.48 7.97 -5.98
C ASN A 20 14.03 7.30 -7.26
N PRO A 21 13.21 7.26 -8.33
CA PRO A 21 13.59 6.67 -9.61
C PRO A 21 14.90 7.19 -10.21
N ARG A 22 15.30 8.42 -9.85
CA ARG A 22 16.48 9.09 -10.41
C ARG A 22 17.77 8.75 -9.69
N THR A 23 17.70 8.34 -8.42
CA THR A 23 18.89 8.13 -7.57
C THR A 23 19.05 6.69 -7.12
N ASP A 24 17.98 5.91 -7.09
CA ASP A 24 18.00 4.59 -6.44
C ASP A 24 18.47 3.45 -7.36
N GLY A 25 19.05 3.80 -8.53
CA GLY A 25 19.76 2.88 -9.43
C GLY A 25 18.90 1.83 -10.15
N ARG A 26 17.63 1.68 -9.76
CA ARG A 26 16.64 0.85 -10.46
C ARG A 26 15.81 1.73 -11.40
N PRO A 27 15.75 1.43 -12.71
CA PRO A 27 14.81 2.08 -13.61
C PRO A 27 13.37 1.82 -13.15
N ASP A 28 12.72 2.83 -12.57
CA ASP A 28 11.28 2.80 -12.31
C ASP A 28 10.56 3.32 -13.55
N ARG A 29 9.65 2.50 -14.11
CA ARG A 29 8.85 2.88 -15.30
C ARG A 29 7.70 3.83 -14.97
N ARG A 30 7.44 4.12 -13.70
CA ARG A 30 6.39 5.05 -13.30
C ARG A 30 6.80 6.48 -13.72
N PRO A 31 6.00 7.19 -14.54
CA PRO A 31 6.34 8.52 -15.05
C PRO A 31 6.42 9.60 -13.95
N ASP A 32 5.77 9.35 -12.81
CA ASP A 32 5.54 10.28 -11.71
C ASP A 32 5.65 9.58 -10.35
N VAL A 33 6.02 10.35 -9.31
CA VAL A 33 6.08 9.90 -7.90
C VAL A 33 4.65 9.92 -7.36
N ARG A 34 3.90 8.84 -7.63
CA ARG A 34 2.46 8.78 -7.38
C ARG A 34 2.09 8.92 -5.92
N GLU A 35 2.99 8.69 -4.96
CA GLU A 35 2.68 8.86 -3.52
C GLU A 35 2.33 10.31 -3.11
N LYS A 36 2.54 11.30 -4.00
CA LYS A 36 2.17 12.71 -3.82
C LYS A 36 0.89 13.13 -4.54
N GLU A 37 0.25 12.23 -5.30
CA GLU A 37 -0.97 12.57 -6.04
C GLU A 37 -2.11 12.92 -5.09
N ARG A 38 -2.68 14.12 -5.27
CA ARG A 38 -3.75 14.66 -4.42
C ARG A 38 -5.00 13.77 -4.35
N VAL A 39 -5.19 12.91 -5.35
CA VAL A 39 -6.34 12.00 -5.47
C VAL A 39 -6.19 10.74 -4.62
N LEU A 40 -4.99 10.42 -4.15
CA LEU A 40 -4.77 9.20 -3.37
C LEU A 40 -5.09 9.44 -1.89
N GLY A 41 -6.13 8.74 -1.41
CA GLY A 41 -6.40 8.60 0.01
C GLY A 41 -5.28 7.88 0.77
N ASP A 42 -5.45 7.72 2.07
CA ASP A 42 -4.50 7.03 2.94
C ASP A 42 -5.13 5.70 3.39
N LEU A 43 -4.71 4.58 2.80
CA LEU A 43 -5.24 3.26 3.13
C LEU A 43 -5.12 2.91 4.61
N ARG A 44 -4.16 3.52 5.34
CA ARG A 44 -4.05 3.31 6.80
C ARG A 44 -5.32 3.73 7.53
N LYS A 45 -6.10 4.65 6.98
CA LYS A 45 -7.38 5.08 7.54
C LYS A 45 -8.49 4.05 7.38
N ASP A 46 -8.31 3.06 6.52
CA ASP A 46 -9.27 1.98 6.30
C ASP A 46 -9.04 0.80 7.27
N PHE A 47 -7.97 0.84 8.07
CA PHE A 47 -7.63 -0.19 9.05
C PHE A 47 -7.74 0.33 10.48
N ASP A 48 -8.37 -0.46 11.34
CA ASP A 48 -8.26 -0.32 12.79
C ASP A 48 -7.19 -1.29 13.30
N PHE A 49 -5.99 -0.76 13.54
CA PHE A 49 -4.84 -1.52 14.05
C PHE A 49 -4.96 -1.89 15.53
N ALA A 50 -5.94 -1.34 16.25
CA ALA A 50 -6.23 -1.70 17.62
C ALA A 50 -7.34 -2.78 17.73
N GLN A 51 -7.96 -3.20 16.61
CA GLN A 51 -9.01 -4.20 16.68
C GLN A 51 -8.47 -5.55 17.19
N THR A 52 -9.26 -6.22 18.03
CA THR A 52 -9.02 -7.62 18.39
C THR A 52 -9.06 -8.49 17.13
N PRO A 53 -8.14 -9.46 16.97
CA PRO A 53 -8.10 -10.33 15.79
C PRO A 53 -9.46 -11.00 15.52
N ARG A 54 -9.93 -10.92 14.26
CA ARG A 54 -11.16 -11.58 13.84
C ARG A 54 -10.94 -13.08 13.72
N ARG A 55 -11.98 -13.87 13.99
CA ARG A 55 -11.96 -15.32 13.73
C ARG A 55 -11.77 -15.58 12.22
N PRO A 56 -11.13 -16.71 11.84
CA PRO A 56 -10.99 -17.08 10.43
C PRO A 56 -12.34 -17.14 9.71
N LEU A 57 -12.41 -16.57 8.50
CA LEU A 57 -13.56 -16.72 7.63
C LEU A 57 -13.34 -17.93 6.71
N LEU A 58 -14.05 -19.02 6.97
CA LEU A 58 -14.02 -20.19 6.09
C LEU A 58 -14.92 -19.92 4.86
N LEU A 59 -14.31 -19.84 3.70
CA LEU A 59 -15.02 -19.68 2.43
C LEU A 59 -15.38 -21.07 1.86
N PRO A 60 -16.57 -21.22 1.24
CA PRO A 60 -16.93 -22.46 0.56
C PRO A 60 -16.01 -22.69 -0.64
N LEU A 61 -15.62 -23.94 -0.88
CA LEU A 61 -14.73 -24.32 -2.00
C LEU A 61 -15.34 -24.05 -3.38
N ARG A 62 -16.67 -23.92 -3.46
CA ARG A 62 -17.39 -23.59 -4.69
C ARG A 62 -18.42 -22.51 -4.37
N PRO A 63 -18.35 -21.33 -5.01
CA PRO A 63 -19.45 -20.39 -4.97
C PRO A 63 -20.65 -21.01 -5.70
N GLY A 64 -21.84 -20.83 -5.12
CA GLY A 64 -23.10 -21.18 -5.77
C GLY A 64 -23.42 -20.26 -6.93
#